data_AF-A0A212SSQ1-F1
#
_entry.id   AF-A0A212SSQ1-F1
#
_cell.length_a   1.000
_cell.length_b   1.000
_cell.length_c   1.000
_cell.angle_alpha   90.00
_cell.angle_beta   90.00
_cell.angle_gamma   90.00
#
_symmetry.space_group_name_H-M   'P 1'
#
loop_
_entity.id
_entity.type
_entity.pdbx_description
1 polymer ?
#
loop_
_entity_poly.entity_id
_entity_poly.type
_entity_poly.pdbx_seq_one_letter_code
_entity_poly.pdbx_strand_id
1 'polypeptide(L)'
;MTSIPQVPTARTAEPLEASAWNTSPYPALVVDGQGTVRLHNDAAKALIPRLRRGRPLSEAGIDWLDQGHRRRAAGPGDDAPPSGTIGDRDFAAHPSDHTDGTVIWWLVDDTDHRLARQALRTERQRSAFLGEASNALLSSLNLERCMDVTAELAAQHLADAALVITPRTGKRYPVVTCLRDGQPHSAIRLEDPEEVPGLAEALQGFPPVPSRWIDPASAPAWLEPEGFGPIGSIVVTPLPGHGVPAGALVLLRRNASGAFSSEEEVFARIFAARAGAAMSAARLYAEQSSLAHTLMQDLMPPVLRRVAGVEFAGGYRPSKNNERVGGDFYDVHPAADETEASLAVLGDVCGKGLEAAVLTGKIRNTLHALLPLADDHQRMINLLNGALLSSHHTRFASLVLVSTLRKAGSVHLTVTSAGHPAPLVVRNDGTVEPVPSRGTVVGVLPNAAATTSRTALAPGEFCLLYTDGITEARGGPLGDEMFGETRLTEALSHCAGMPAEAVVEHVQMLASQWTGDRAHDDMAVMTIAAPRSHHLSAVDGHTRGRFTA
;
A
#
# COMPACT_ATOMS: atom_id res chain seq x y z
N MET A 1 -22.50 -29.87 30.89
CA MET A 1 -22.23 -30.60 32.15
C MET A 1 -23.06 -31.87 32.11
N THR A 2 -22.46 -32.95 31.65
CA THR A 2 -23.12 -34.26 31.52
C THR A 2 -22.16 -35.25 32.16
N SER A 3 -22.61 -35.90 33.22
CA SER A 3 -21.78 -36.64 34.17
C SER A 3 -21.09 -37.86 33.54
N ILE A 4 -19.78 -37.92 33.72
CA ILE A 4 -18.94 -39.10 33.48
C ILE A 4 -19.30 -40.13 34.57
N PRO A 5 -19.63 -41.40 34.25
CA PRO A 5 -19.82 -42.42 35.29
C PRO A 5 -18.46 -42.78 35.92
N GLN A 6 -18.41 -42.78 37.24
CA GLN A 6 -17.23 -43.19 38.01
C GLN A 6 -16.91 -44.68 37.79
N VAL A 7 -15.63 -44.96 37.52
CA VAL A 7 -15.05 -46.32 37.50
C VAL A 7 -15.10 -46.89 38.94
N PRO A 8 -15.59 -48.13 39.17
CA PRO A 8 -15.65 -48.69 40.51
C PRO A 8 -14.26 -49.09 40.99
N THR A 9 -13.85 -48.55 42.14
CA THR A 9 -12.66 -48.94 42.89
C THR A 9 -12.80 -50.32 43.53
N ALA A 10 -11.71 -51.08 43.50
CA ALA A 10 -11.58 -52.48 43.89
C ALA A 10 -12.18 -52.85 45.25
N ARG A 11 -12.99 -53.92 45.25
CA ARG A 11 -13.28 -54.76 46.41
C ARG A 11 -12.92 -56.21 46.08
N THR A 12 -12.09 -56.79 46.94
CA THR A 12 -11.86 -58.21 47.27
C THR A 12 -12.40 -59.29 46.33
N ALA A 13 -11.49 -60.16 45.90
CA ALA A 13 -11.66 -61.31 45.02
C ALA A 13 -12.77 -62.29 45.45
N GLU A 14 -13.79 -62.39 44.62
CA GLU A 14 -14.61 -63.59 44.38
C GLU A 14 -14.43 -63.98 42.90
N PRO A 15 -14.60 -65.26 42.52
CA PRO A 15 -14.38 -65.69 41.14
C PRO A 15 -15.35 -64.92 40.23
N LEU A 16 -14.80 -64.07 39.35
CA LEU A 16 -15.54 -63.40 38.28
C LEU A 16 -16.58 -64.36 37.72
N GLU A 17 -17.86 -64.13 38.01
CA GLU A 17 -18.95 -64.94 37.47
C GLU A 17 -18.76 -64.95 35.94
N ALA A 18 -18.46 -66.11 35.37
CA ALA A 18 -18.12 -66.26 33.95
C ALA A 18 -19.20 -65.68 33.01
N SER A 19 -20.43 -65.52 33.54
CA SER A 19 -21.57 -64.83 32.93
C SER A 19 -21.32 -63.33 32.68
N ALA A 20 -20.87 -62.57 33.67
CA ALA A 20 -20.71 -61.11 33.58
C ALA A 20 -19.51 -60.70 32.71
N TRP A 21 -18.45 -61.51 32.71
CA TRP A 21 -17.27 -61.29 31.88
C TRP A 21 -17.57 -61.45 30.38
N ASN A 22 -18.29 -62.51 30.00
CA ASN A 22 -18.63 -62.78 28.60
C ASN A 22 -19.71 -61.85 28.04
N THR A 23 -20.55 -61.27 28.91
CA THR A 23 -21.63 -60.33 28.53
C THR A 23 -21.22 -58.86 28.57
N SER A 24 -19.98 -58.54 28.93
CA SER A 24 -19.47 -57.16 28.92
C SER A 24 -19.52 -56.56 27.50
N PRO A 25 -20.04 -55.33 27.34
CA PRO A 25 -20.16 -54.68 26.04
C PRO A 25 -18.81 -54.22 25.46
N TYR A 26 -17.76 -54.15 26.28
CA TYR A 26 -16.43 -53.76 25.84
C TYR A 26 -15.57 -54.99 25.55
N PRO A 27 -14.92 -55.08 24.37
CA PRO A 27 -13.96 -56.13 24.07
C PRO A 27 -12.80 -56.12 25.08
N ALA A 28 -12.60 -57.24 25.78
CA ALA A 28 -11.58 -57.37 26.81
C ALA A 28 -10.79 -58.69 26.68
N LEU A 29 -9.47 -58.62 26.91
CA LEU A 29 -8.59 -59.77 26.96
C LEU A 29 -7.60 -59.69 28.14
N VAL A 30 -7.27 -60.84 28.71
CA VAL A 30 -6.30 -60.98 29.80
C VAL A 30 -5.05 -61.61 29.23
N VAL A 31 -3.91 -60.95 29.43
CA VAL A 31 -2.61 -61.39 28.92
C VAL A 31 -1.62 -61.46 30.07
N ASP A 32 -0.89 -62.56 30.19
CA ASP A 32 0.15 -62.70 31.22
C ASP A 32 1.45 -61.96 30.86
N GLY A 33 2.36 -61.81 31.81
CA GLY A 33 3.65 -61.13 31.57
C GLY A 33 4.56 -61.74 30.50
N GLN A 34 4.23 -62.92 29.97
CA GLN A 34 4.94 -63.54 28.84
C GLN A 34 4.25 -63.26 27.49
N GLY A 35 3.18 -62.46 27.47
CA GLY A 35 2.42 -62.15 26.26
C GLY A 35 1.45 -63.25 25.84
N THR A 36 1.10 -64.20 26.72
CA THR A 36 0.16 -65.28 26.41
C THR A 36 -1.26 -64.89 26.81
N VAL A 37 -2.23 -65.07 25.91
CA VAL A 37 -3.65 -64.77 26.15
C VAL A 37 -4.23 -65.80 27.12
N ARG A 38 -4.57 -65.36 28.33
CA ARG A 38 -5.14 -66.22 29.39
C ARG A 38 -6.65 -66.34 29.31
N LEU A 39 -7.33 -65.23 29.02
CA LEU A 39 -8.78 -65.14 28.87
C LEU A 39 -9.13 -64.06 27.83
N HIS A 40 -10.31 -64.16 27.23
CA HIS A 40 -10.92 -63.10 26.43
C HIS A 40 -12.45 -63.24 26.53
N ASN A 41 -13.20 -62.16 26.36
CA ASN A 41 -14.66 -62.23 26.27
C ASN A 41 -15.14 -62.43 24.82
N ASP A 42 -16.44 -62.61 24.64
CA ASP A 42 -17.05 -62.83 23.31
C ASP A 42 -16.91 -61.59 22.41
N ALA A 43 -16.99 -60.39 22.98
CA ALA A 43 -16.77 -59.14 22.26
C ALA A 43 -15.34 -59.03 21.68
N ALA A 44 -14.31 -59.40 22.44
CA ALA A 44 -12.92 -59.47 21.95
C ALA A 44 -12.73 -60.57 20.89
N LYS A 45 -13.44 -61.70 21.04
CA LYS A 45 -13.39 -62.80 20.07
C LYS A 45 -14.03 -62.42 18.73
N ALA A 46 -15.13 -61.66 18.77
CA ALA A 46 -15.82 -61.14 17.61
C ALA A 46 -14.99 -60.05 16.90
N LEU A 47 -14.40 -59.12 17.66
CA LEU A 47 -13.52 -58.08 17.14
C LEU A 47 -12.21 -58.65 16.56
N ILE A 48 -11.69 -59.72 17.17
CA ILE A 48 -10.39 -60.31 16.83
C ILE A 48 -10.55 -61.82 16.57
N PRO A 49 -10.94 -62.23 15.34
CA PRO A 49 -11.21 -63.63 15.01
C PRO A 49 -10.02 -64.58 15.19
N ARG A 50 -8.78 -64.05 15.18
CA ARG A 50 -7.54 -64.82 15.40
C ARG A 50 -7.15 -64.99 16.88
N LEU A 51 -7.80 -64.30 17.81
CA LEU A 51 -7.49 -64.38 19.24
C LEU A 51 -7.76 -65.79 19.82
N ARG A 52 -6.79 -66.45 20.45
CA ARG A 52 -6.97 -67.80 21.03
C ARG A 52 -6.39 -67.85 22.44
N ARG A 53 -7.13 -68.48 23.36
CA ARG A 53 -6.63 -68.79 24.70
C ARG A 53 -5.41 -69.72 24.64
N GLY A 54 -4.39 -69.43 25.44
CA GLY A 54 -3.14 -70.21 25.52
C GLY A 54 -2.17 -69.96 24.37
N ARG A 55 -2.45 -69.01 23.47
CA ARG A 55 -1.55 -68.60 22.39
C ARG A 55 -0.94 -67.23 22.66
N PRO A 56 0.25 -66.95 22.10
CA PRO A 56 0.85 -65.61 22.14
C PRO A 56 -0.06 -64.56 21.51
N LEU A 57 -0.09 -63.35 22.10
CA LEU A 57 -0.85 -62.21 21.58
C LEU A 57 -0.38 -61.78 20.17
N SER A 58 0.90 -61.97 19.87
CA SER A 58 1.47 -61.73 18.54
C SER A 58 0.80 -62.54 17.41
N GLU A 59 0.20 -63.70 17.72
CA GLU A 59 -0.53 -64.51 16.72
C GLU A 59 -1.92 -63.93 16.40
N ALA A 60 -2.41 -62.96 17.18
CA ALA A 60 -3.72 -62.35 16.98
C ALA A 60 -3.76 -61.35 15.80
N GLY A 61 -2.60 -60.93 15.28
CA GLY A 61 -2.49 -60.00 14.16
C GLY A 61 -2.76 -58.53 14.51
N ILE A 62 -2.54 -58.15 15.78
CA ILE A 62 -2.70 -56.77 16.28
C ILE A 62 -1.37 -56.31 16.87
N ASP A 63 -0.47 -55.92 15.98
CA ASP A 63 0.93 -55.64 16.32
C ASP A 63 1.06 -54.49 17.33
N TRP A 64 0.20 -53.47 17.23
CA TRP A 64 0.23 -52.32 18.14
C TRP A 64 -0.10 -52.69 19.59
N LEU A 65 -1.00 -53.68 19.79
CA LEU A 65 -1.40 -54.16 21.11
C LEU A 65 -0.33 -55.10 21.69
N ASP A 66 0.25 -55.97 20.88
CA ASP A 66 1.37 -56.84 21.27
C ASP A 66 2.61 -56.03 21.67
N GLN A 67 2.99 -55.03 20.88
CA GLN A 67 4.09 -54.12 21.20
C GLN A 67 3.78 -53.29 22.45
N GLY A 68 2.55 -52.84 22.62
CA GLY A 68 2.08 -52.14 23.83
C GLY A 68 2.23 -53.01 25.08
N HIS A 69 1.84 -54.29 24.98
CA HIS A 69 1.93 -55.23 26.09
C HIS A 69 3.37 -55.58 26.46
N ARG A 70 4.25 -55.83 25.46
CA ARG A 70 5.68 -56.06 25.71
C ARG A 70 6.37 -54.86 26.38
N ARG A 71 6.03 -53.64 25.97
CA ARG A 71 6.54 -52.41 26.61
C ARG A 71 6.10 -52.31 28.07
N ARG A 72 4.83 -52.58 28.37
CA ARG A 72 4.30 -52.55 29.74
C ARG A 72 4.92 -53.65 30.62
N ALA A 73 5.15 -54.84 30.06
CA ALA A 73 5.82 -55.94 30.76
C ALA A 73 7.30 -55.66 31.05
N ALA A 74 7.97 -54.83 30.24
CA ALA A 74 9.36 -54.44 30.42
C ALA A 74 9.60 -53.35 31.49
N GLY A 75 8.54 -52.78 32.07
CA GLY A 75 8.59 -51.77 33.13
C GLY A 75 7.59 -50.63 32.92
N PRO A 76 7.41 -49.73 33.90
CA PRO A 76 6.55 -48.56 33.75
C PRO A 76 7.15 -47.60 32.73
N GLY A 77 6.70 -47.71 31.48
CA GLY A 77 7.00 -46.78 30.39
C GLY A 77 5.71 -46.19 29.83
N ASP A 78 5.77 -44.91 29.47
CA ASP A 78 4.78 -44.01 28.84
C ASP A 78 3.29 -44.23 29.18
N ASP A 79 2.63 -43.19 29.71
CA ASP A 79 1.24 -43.23 30.21
C ASP A 79 0.18 -43.37 29.09
N ALA A 80 0.59 -43.31 27.82
CA ALA A 80 -0.32 -43.36 26.68
C ALA A 80 -0.77 -44.81 26.36
N PRO A 81 -2.09 -45.09 26.28
CA PRO A 81 -2.58 -46.42 25.93
C PRO A 81 -2.16 -46.78 24.50
N PRO A 82 -1.68 -48.01 24.25
CA PRO A 82 -1.43 -48.47 22.89
C PRO A 82 -2.74 -48.41 22.08
N SER A 83 -2.64 -47.97 20.83
CA SER A 83 -3.81 -47.75 19.98
C SER A 83 -3.50 -48.04 18.52
N GLY A 84 -4.53 -48.36 17.75
CA GLY A 84 -4.43 -48.63 16.32
C GLY A 84 -5.75 -49.12 15.73
N THR A 85 -5.73 -49.36 14.42
CA THR A 85 -6.93 -49.69 13.66
C THR A 85 -7.20 -51.19 13.66
N ILE A 86 -8.46 -51.59 13.81
CA ILE A 86 -8.95 -52.96 13.60
C ILE A 86 -10.13 -52.85 12.63
N GLY A 87 -9.94 -53.29 11.38
CA GLY A 87 -10.93 -53.07 10.32
C GLY A 87 -10.98 -51.61 9.91
N ASP A 88 -12.16 -50.99 10.02
CA ASP A 88 -12.44 -49.58 9.71
C ASP A 88 -12.54 -48.68 10.95
N ARG A 89 -12.28 -49.24 12.15
CA ARG A 89 -12.42 -48.56 13.44
C ARG A 89 -11.08 -48.47 14.16
N ASP A 90 -10.88 -47.37 14.86
CA ASP A 90 -9.71 -47.13 15.70
C ASP A 90 -10.00 -47.49 17.15
N PHE A 91 -9.10 -48.22 17.78
CA PHE A 91 -9.22 -48.64 19.18
C PHE A 91 -8.04 -48.16 20.02
N ALA A 92 -8.30 -47.82 21.27
CA ALA A 92 -7.30 -47.64 22.32
C ALA A 92 -7.42 -48.76 23.35
N ALA A 93 -6.30 -49.38 23.72
CA ALA A 93 -6.28 -50.44 24.72
C ALA A 93 -5.88 -49.88 26.07
N HIS A 94 -6.81 -49.90 27.02
CA HIS A 94 -6.60 -49.43 28.38
C HIS A 94 -6.23 -50.61 29.28
N PRO A 95 -5.08 -50.56 29.97
CA PRO A 95 -4.65 -51.65 30.83
C PRO A 95 -5.30 -51.55 32.22
N SER A 96 -5.53 -52.69 32.85
CA SER A 96 -5.76 -52.84 34.28
C SER A 96 -4.85 -53.94 34.79
N ASP A 97 -3.88 -53.58 35.63
CA ASP A 97 -2.91 -54.54 36.17
C ASP A 97 -3.52 -55.33 37.32
N HIS A 98 -3.16 -56.61 37.39
CA HIS A 98 -3.62 -57.51 38.43
C HIS A 98 -2.43 -58.01 39.27
N THR A 99 -2.68 -58.39 40.53
CA THR A 99 -1.64 -58.71 41.52
C THR A 99 -0.83 -59.96 41.20
N ASP A 100 -1.32 -60.80 40.28
CA ASP A 100 -0.66 -62.01 39.76
C ASP A 100 0.23 -61.74 38.53
N GLY A 101 0.43 -60.47 38.15
CA GLY A 101 1.25 -60.08 37.01
C GLY A 101 0.54 -60.23 35.65
N THR A 102 -0.78 -60.44 35.64
CA THR A 102 -1.59 -60.37 34.42
C THR A 102 -2.08 -58.95 34.15
N VAL A 103 -2.30 -58.64 32.88
CA VAL A 103 -2.84 -57.36 32.42
C VAL A 103 -4.16 -57.60 31.69
N ILE A 104 -5.21 -56.91 32.13
CA ILE A 104 -6.48 -56.86 31.42
C ILE A 104 -6.43 -55.68 30.45
N TRP A 105 -6.60 -55.95 29.16
CA TRP A 105 -6.73 -54.92 28.12
C TRP A 105 -8.19 -54.71 27.77
N TRP A 106 -8.68 -53.50 27.98
CA TRP A 106 -10.00 -53.04 27.54
C TRP A 106 -9.85 -52.28 26.23
N LEU A 107 -10.44 -52.78 25.15
CA LEU A 107 -10.42 -52.12 23.84
C LEU A 107 -11.62 -51.16 23.76
N VAL A 108 -11.32 -49.87 23.72
CA VAL A 108 -12.33 -48.80 23.60
C VAL A 108 -12.27 -48.26 22.18
N ASP A 109 -13.42 -48.22 21.51
CA ASP A 109 -13.55 -47.57 20.20
C ASP A 109 -13.35 -46.06 20.36
N ASP A 110 -12.33 -45.53 19.69
CA ASP A 110 -11.91 -44.12 19.71
C ASP A 110 -12.11 -43.46 18.33
N THR A 111 -12.82 -44.13 17.39
CA THR A 111 -12.97 -43.68 16.00
C THR A 111 -13.56 -42.27 15.92
N ASP A 112 -14.72 -42.05 16.54
CA ASP A 112 -15.42 -40.76 16.51
C ASP A 112 -14.58 -39.64 17.14
N HIS A 113 -13.87 -39.95 18.23
CA HIS A 113 -13.03 -38.99 18.94
C HIS A 113 -11.78 -38.64 18.15
N ARG A 114 -11.15 -39.60 17.48
CA ARG A 114 -10.02 -39.37 16.57
C ARG A 114 -10.42 -38.55 15.36
N LEU A 115 -11.55 -38.87 14.73
CA LEU A 115 -12.11 -38.10 13.62
C LEU A 115 -12.42 -36.66 14.06
N ALA A 116 -13.05 -36.48 15.23
CA ALA A 116 -13.32 -35.15 15.79
C ALA A 116 -12.04 -34.36 16.09
N ARG A 117 -11.01 -34.99 16.67
CA ARG A 117 -9.71 -34.38 16.93
C ARG A 117 -8.99 -33.99 15.63
N GLN A 118 -9.05 -34.84 14.61
CA GLN A 118 -8.45 -34.56 13.31
C GLN A 118 -9.18 -33.40 12.62
N ALA A 119 -10.52 -33.42 12.59
CA ALA A 119 -11.32 -32.33 12.05
C ALA A 119 -11.05 -30.99 12.75
N LEU A 120 -10.97 -30.99 14.09
CA LEU A 120 -10.62 -29.81 14.88
C LEU A 120 -9.19 -29.30 14.58
N ARG A 121 -8.22 -30.21 14.42
CA ARG A 121 -6.85 -29.82 14.05
C ARG A 121 -6.82 -29.17 12.66
N THR A 122 -7.50 -29.76 11.69
CA THR A 122 -7.62 -29.21 10.33
C THR A 122 -8.29 -27.84 10.34
N GLU A 123 -9.38 -27.67 11.08
CA GLU A 123 -10.07 -26.38 11.24
C GLU A 123 -9.14 -25.33 11.85
N ARG A 124 -8.43 -25.67 12.94
CA ARG A 124 -7.48 -24.76 13.59
C ARG A 124 -6.35 -24.33 12.66
N GLN A 125 -5.80 -25.26 11.87
CA GLN A 125 -4.78 -24.95 10.87
C GLN A 125 -5.33 -24.01 9.78
N ARG A 126 -6.54 -24.28 9.27
CA ARG A 126 -7.22 -23.42 8.28
C ARG A 126 -7.45 -22.01 8.84
N SER A 127 -7.93 -21.90 10.07
CA SER A 127 -8.19 -20.62 10.74
C SER A 127 -6.89 -19.84 11.03
N ALA A 128 -5.82 -20.52 11.45
CA ALA A 128 -4.51 -19.90 11.65
C ALA A 128 -3.93 -19.33 10.34
N PHE A 129 -3.93 -20.13 9.26
CA PHE A 129 -3.51 -19.69 7.93
C PHE A 129 -4.31 -18.48 7.44
N LEU A 130 -5.64 -18.51 7.59
CA LEU A 130 -6.48 -17.41 7.17
C LEU A 130 -6.16 -16.12 7.95
N GLY A 131 -5.85 -16.22 9.24
CA GLY A 131 -5.39 -15.10 10.07
C GLY A 131 -4.05 -14.54 9.62
N GLU A 132 -3.07 -15.41 9.36
CA GLU A 132 -1.75 -15.04 8.84
C GLU A 132 -1.87 -14.34 7.48
N ALA A 133 -2.64 -14.91 6.56
CA ALA A 133 -2.89 -14.31 5.25
C ALA A 133 -3.51 -12.92 5.37
N SER A 134 -4.53 -12.76 6.22
CA SER A 134 -5.15 -11.44 6.46
C SER A 134 -4.14 -10.41 6.98
N ASN A 135 -3.29 -10.78 7.94
CA ASN A 135 -2.29 -9.87 8.48
C ASN A 135 -1.22 -9.49 7.45
N ALA A 136 -0.72 -10.47 6.68
CA ALA A 136 0.28 -10.22 5.66
C ALA A 136 -0.28 -9.35 4.53
N LEU A 137 -1.49 -9.64 4.05
CA LEU A 137 -2.13 -8.91 2.96
C LEU A 137 -2.55 -7.48 3.32
N LEU A 138 -2.97 -7.24 4.56
CA LEU A 138 -3.37 -5.90 5.04
C LEU A 138 -2.18 -5.04 5.49
N SER A 139 -0.97 -5.60 5.55
CA SER A 139 0.25 -4.87 5.96
C SER A 139 0.75 -3.87 4.92
N SER A 140 0.29 -3.97 3.67
CA SER A 140 0.72 -3.13 2.55
C SER A 140 -0.47 -2.61 1.74
N LEU A 141 -0.39 -1.35 1.32
CA LEU A 141 -1.32 -0.74 0.36
C LEU A 141 -0.74 -0.71 -1.06
N ASN A 142 0.29 -1.53 -1.33
CA ASN A 142 0.89 -1.68 -2.65
C ASN A 142 0.33 -2.92 -3.34
N LEU A 143 -0.30 -2.73 -4.51
CA LEU A 143 -0.96 -3.81 -5.26
C LEU A 143 0.02 -4.94 -5.65
N GLU A 144 1.21 -4.61 -6.13
CA GLU A 144 2.22 -5.60 -6.53
C GLU A 144 2.64 -6.45 -5.33
N ARG A 145 2.86 -5.81 -4.18
CA ARG A 145 3.17 -6.53 -2.94
C ARG A 145 2.03 -7.42 -2.48
N CYS A 146 0.78 -6.98 -2.62
CA CYS A 146 -0.38 -7.82 -2.31
C CYS A 146 -0.47 -9.03 -3.26
N MET A 147 -0.13 -8.87 -4.55
CA MET A 147 -0.08 -9.97 -5.51
C MET A 147 1.01 -10.99 -5.15
N ASP A 148 2.21 -10.53 -4.81
CA ASP A 148 3.33 -11.37 -4.35
C ASP A 148 2.94 -12.22 -3.16
N VAL A 149 2.44 -11.58 -2.09
CA VAL A 149 2.03 -12.25 -0.86
C VAL A 149 0.88 -13.22 -1.12
N THR A 150 -0.06 -12.86 -1.99
CA THR A 150 -1.17 -13.76 -2.37
C THR A 150 -0.65 -15.01 -3.07
N ALA A 151 0.23 -14.87 -4.06
CA ALA A 151 0.80 -15.99 -4.80
C ALA A 151 1.66 -16.89 -3.91
N GLU A 152 2.49 -16.29 -3.06
CA GLU A 152 3.36 -16.99 -2.11
C GLU A 152 2.55 -17.84 -1.13
N LEU A 153 1.58 -17.24 -0.43
CA LEU A 153 0.74 -17.95 0.54
C LEU A 153 -0.12 -19.05 -0.13
N ALA A 154 -0.61 -18.79 -1.34
CA ALA A 154 -1.36 -19.78 -2.10
C ALA A 154 -0.48 -20.98 -2.51
N ALA A 155 0.75 -20.74 -2.97
CA ALA A 155 1.69 -21.81 -3.34
C ALA A 155 2.22 -22.57 -2.10
N GLN A 156 2.31 -21.93 -0.94
CA GLN A 156 2.74 -22.62 0.29
C GLN A 156 1.62 -23.50 0.88
N HIS A 157 0.37 -23.03 0.84
CA HIS A 157 -0.71 -23.67 1.62
C HIS A 157 -1.81 -24.33 0.80
N LEU A 158 -2.00 -23.97 -0.46
CA LEU A 158 -3.15 -24.43 -1.27
C LEU A 158 -2.75 -25.36 -2.41
N ALA A 159 -1.64 -25.08 -3.10
CA ALA A 159 -1.27 -25.74 -4.36
C ALA A 159 0.25 -25.89 -4.52
N ASP A 160 0.73 -26.53 -5.59
CA ASP A 160 2.17 -26.64 -5.86
C ASP A 160 2.71 -25.41 -6.60
N ALA A 161 1.82 -24.65 -7.25
CA ALA A 161 2.07 -23.33 -7.78
C ALA A 161 0.79 -22.49 -7.76
N ALA A 162 0.95 -21.18 -7.73
CA ALA A 162 -0.14 -20.22 -7.80
C ALA A 162 0.18 -19.08 -8.77
N LEU A 163 -0.84 -18.65 -9.51
CA LEU A 163 -0.78 -17.46 -10.37
C LEU A 163 -1.87 -16.49 -9.92
N VAL A 164 -1.49 -15.23 -9.73
CA VAL A 164 -2.40 -14.11 -9.44
C VAL A 164 -2.43 -13.21 -10.67
N ILE A 165 -3.61 -13.09 -11.28
CA ILE A 165 -3.80 -12.37 -12.54
C ILE A 165 -4.75 -11.21 -12.27
N THR A 166 -4.33 -9.97 -12.51
CA THR A 166 -5.21 -8.80 -12.37
C THR A 166 -5.85 -8.41 -13.71
N PRO A 167 -6.96 -7.65 -13.69
CA PRO A 167 -7.58 -7.16 -14.92
C PRO A 167 -6.61 -6.34 -15.77
N ARG A 168 -6.87 -6.35 -17.08
CA ARG A 168 -5.98 -5.80 -18.10
C ARG A 168 -5.63 -4.32 -17.86
N THR A 169 -4.34 -4.00 -17.91
CA THR A 169 -3.85 -2.61 -18.04
C THR A 169 -3.47 -2.36 -19.50
N GLY A 170 -4.25 -1.54 -20.21
CA GLY A 170 -4.09 -1.38 -21.65
C GLY A 170 -4.47 -2.67 -22.42
N LYS A 171 -3.48 -3.36 -23.01
CA LYS A 171 -3.63 -4.66 -23.70
C LYS A 171 -3.00 -5.85 -22.97
N ARG A 172 -2.47 -5.65 -21.75
CA ARG A 172 -1.66 -6.65 -21.06
C ARG A 172 -2.20 -7.00 -19.68
N TYR A 173 -1.96 -8.23 -19.22
CA TYR A 173 -2.34 -8.72 -17.90
C TYR A 173 -1.11 -8.77 -16.99
N PRO A 174 -1.12 -8.04 -15.85
CA PRO A 174 -0.13 -8.26 -14.81
C PRO A 174 -0.37 -9.63 -14.16
N VAL A 175 0.68 -10.43 -14.07
CA VAL A 175 0.65 -11.79 -13.53
C VAL A 175 1.79 -11.94 -12.54
N VAL A 176 1.49 -12.41 -11.35
CA VAL A 176 2.49 -12.92 -10.41
C VAL A 176 2.39 -14.43 -10.34
N THR A 177 3.50 -15.12 -10.50
CA THR A 177 3.58 -16.58 -10.41
C THR A 177 4.48 -16.96 -9.25
N CYS A 178 4.08 -17.95 -8.45
CA CYS A 178 4.91 -18.50 -7.38
C CYS A 178 4.83 -20.02 -7.37
N LEU A 179 5.99 -20.67 -7.27
CA LEU A 179 6.11 -22.10 -6.98
C LEU A 179 6.11 -22.31 -5.46
N ARG A 180 5.67 -23.49 -5.01
CA ARG A 180 5.84 -23.91 -3.61
C ARG A 180 7.32 -23.86 -3.24
N ASP A 181 7.63 -23.26 -2.09
CA ASP A 181 9.00 -23.01 -1.59
C ASP A 181 9.87 -22.11 -2.50
N GLY A 182 9.27 -21.47 -3.51
CA GLY A 182 9.90 -20.52 -4.41
C GLY A 182 9.72 -19.07 -3.98
N GLN A 183 10.19 -18.16 -4.83
CA GLN A 183 9.93 -16.72 -4.72
C GLN A 183 8.90 -16.29 -5.78
N PRO A 184 8.04 -15.31 -5.47
CA PRO A 184 7.10 -14.77 -6.45
C PRO A 184 7.85 -14.06 -7.60
N HIS A 185 7.34 -14.23 -8.81
CA HIS A 185 7.88 -13.61 -10.02
C HIS A 185 6.78 -12.84 -10.76
N SER A 186 6.98 -11.53 -10.90
CA SER A 186 6.10 -10.63 -11.63
C SER A 186 6.42 -10.63 -13.12
N ALA A 187 5.39 -10.79 -13.95
CA ALA A 187 5.46 -10.68 -15.39
C ALA A 187 4.26 -9.90 -15.94
N ILE A 188 4.42 -9.30 -17.11
CA ILE A 188 3.33 -8.70 -17.86
C ILE A 188 3.10 -9.53 -19.12
N ARG A 189 1.89 -10.08 -19.24
CA ARG A 189 1.51 -11.07 -20.25
C ARG A 189 0.55 -10.51 -21.29
N LEU A 190 0.61 -11.03 -22.51
CA LEU A 190 -0.20 -10.64 -23.67
C LEU A 190 -1.21 -11.73 -24.08
N GLU A 191 -1.09 -12.91 -23.47
CA GLU A 191 -1.85 -14.12 -23.78
C GLU A 191 -3.34 -13.99 -23.41
N ASP A 192 -4.19 -14.76 -24.10
CA ASP A 192 -5.64 -14.66 -24.01
C ASP A 192 -6.19 -15.49 -22.83
N PRO A 193 -6.87 -14.87 -21.84
CA PRO A 193 -7.50 -15.59 -20.75
C PRO A 193 -8.56 -16.61 -21.18
N GLU A 194 -9.13 -16.47 -22.39
CA GLU A 194 -10.12 -17.41 -22.93
C GLU A 194 -9.53 -18.81 -23.21
N GLU A 195 -8.20 -18.93 -23.33
CA GLU A 195 -7.51 -20.21 -23.49
C GLU A 195 -7.55 -21.08 -22.22
N VAL A 196 -7.85 -20.49 -21.07
CA VAL A 196 -7.92 -21.20 -19.78
C VAL A 196 -9.39 -21.28 -19.33
N PRO A 197 -9.99 -22.49 -19.26
CA PRO A 197 -11.38 -22.64 -18.86
C PRO A 197 -11.71 -21.97 -17.52
N GLY A 198 -12.68 -21.05 -17.54
CA GLY A 198 -13.14 -20.33 -16.36
C GLY A 198 -12.31 -19.10 -15.96
N LEU A 199 -11.17 -18.83 -16.63
CA LEU A 199 -10.31 -17.69 -16.28
C LEU A 199 -10.89 -16.36 -16.74
N ALA A 200 -11.40 -16.30 -17.97
CA ALA A 200 -12.06 -15.09 -18.47
C ALA A 200 -13.28 -14.72 -17.60
N GLU A 201 -14.06 -15.71 -17.20
CA GLU A 201 -15.21 -15.56 -16.30
C GLU A 201 -14.78 -15.15 -14.89
N ALA A 202 -13.73 -15.75 -14.34
CA ALA A 202 -13.20 -15.39 -13.03
C ALA A 202 -12.65 -13.95 -12.98
N LEU A 203 -11.99 -13.49 -14.04
CA LEU A 203 -11.55 -12.10 -14.17
C LEU A 203 -12.72 -11.10 -14.24
N GLN A 204 -13.89 -11.56 -14.67
CA GLN A 204 -15.14 -10.81 -14.64
C GLN A 204 -15.93 -11.00 -13.32
N GLY A 205 -15.43 -11.83 -12.41
CA GLY A 205 -16.00 -12.05 -11.08
C GLY A 205 -17.10 -13.10 -11.02
N PHE A 206 -17.29 -13.89 -12.09
CA PHE A 206 -18.25 -14.99 -12.08
C PHE A 206 -17.80 -16.11 -11.14
N PRO A 207 -18.75 -16.90 -10.59
CA PRO A 207 -18.43 -18.04 -9.74
C PRO A 207 -17.48 -19.03 -10.43
N PRO A 208 -16.56 -19.67 -9.68
CA PRO A 208 -15.63 -20.62 -10.27
C PRO A 208 -16.33 -21.88 -10.77
N VAL A 209 -15.80 -22.46 -11.84
CA VAL A 209 -16.17 -23.80 -12.30
C VAL A 209 -15.48 -24.86 -11.43
N PRO A 210 -16.13 -26.00 -11.10
CA PRO A 210 -15.49 -27.10 -10.39
C PRO A 210 -14.22 -27.59 -11.08
N SER A 211 -13.14 -27.84 -10.32
CA SER A 211 -11.83 -28.22 -10.89
C SER A 211 -11.90 -29.48 -11.76
N ARG A 212 -12.77 -30.44 -11.38
CA ARG A 212 -13.04 -31.67 -12.12
C ARG A 212 -13.58 -31.48 -13.55
N TRP A 213 -14.02 -30.27 -13.90
CA TRP A 213 -14.47 -29.94 -15.26
C TRP A 213 -13.39 -29.28 -16.11
N ILE A 214 -12.25 -28.94 -15.52
CA ILE A 214 -11.10 -28.39 -16.22
C ILE A 214 -10.16 -29.55 -16.55
N ASP A 215 -9.89 -29.76 -17.84
CA ASP A 215 -8.90 -30.74 -18.30
C ASP A 215 -7.48 -30.14 -18.16
N PRO A 216 -6.60 -30.67 -17.28
CA PRO A 216 -5.24 -30.16 -17.13
C PRO A 216 -4.40 -30.30 -18.41
N ALA A 217 -4.74 -31.25 -19.29
CA ALA A 217 -4.00 -31.48 -20.54
C ALA A 217 -4.31 -30.42 -21.62
N SER A 218 -5.40 -29.65 -21.46
CA SER A 218 -5.74 -28.54 -22.36
C SER A 218 -5.15 -27.20 -21.89
N ALA A 219 -4.44 -27.18 -20.76
CA ALA A 219 -3.81 -25.98 -20.24
C ALA A 219 -2.76 -25.43 -21.24
N PRO A 220 -2.81 -24.13 -21.56
CA PRO A 220 -1.85 -23.54 -22.48
C PRO A 220 -0.45 -23.47 -21.85
N ALA A 221 0.59 -23.52 -22.68
CA ALA A 221 1.98 -23.57 -22.21
C ALA A 221 2.38 -22.37 -21.34
N TRP A 222 1.74 -21.22 -21.53
CA TRP A 222 2.03 -20.03 -20.73
C TRP A 222 1.53 -20.17 -19.27
N LEU A 223 0.55 -21.04 -19.01
CA LEU A 223 0.03 -21.29 -17.66
C LEU A 223 1.00 -22.14 -16.83
N GLU A 224 1.84 -22.95 -17.46
CA GLU A 224 2.85 -23.77 -16.79
C GLU A 224 4.05 -22.90 -16.34
N PRO A 225 4.32 -22.76 -15.03
CA PRO A 225 5.51 -22.07 -14.56
C PRO A 225 6.79 -22.84 -14.94
N GLU A 226 7.88 -22.12 -15.15
CA GLU A 226 9.17 -22.74 -15.45
C GLU A 226 9.60 -23.69 -14.30
N GLY A 227 9.96 -24.93 -14.64
CA GLY A 227 10.31 -25.96 -13.64
C GLY A 227 9.12 -26.64 -12.95
N PHE A 228 7.87 -26.32 -13.33
CA PHE A 228 6.68 -26.98 -12.78
C PHE A 228 6.42 -28.36 -13.36
N GLY A 229 6.63 -28.58 -14.66
CA GLY A 229 6.30 -29.84 -15.31
C GLY A 229 4.80 -30.06 -15.44
N PRO A 230 4.36 -31.31 -15.72
CA PRO A 230 2.98 -31.57 -16.13
C PRO A 230 1.97 -31.25 -15.04
N ILE A 231 0.96 -30.45 -15.42
CA ILE A 231 -0.16 -30.05 -14.57
C ILE A 231 -1.12 -31.24 -14.41
N GLY A 232 -1.44 -31.60 -13.17
CA GLY A 232 -2.36 -32.68 -12.83
C GLY A 232 -3.74 -32.20 -12.37
N SER A 233 -3.86 -30.96 -11.87
CA SER A 233 -5.15 -30.38 -11.50
C SER A 233 -5.07 -28.86 -11.47
N ILE A 234 -6.18 -28.20 -11.82
CA ILE A 234 -6.30 -26.74 -11.93
C ILE A 234 -7.54 -26.28 -11.16
N VAL A 235 -7.37 -25.26 -10.32
CA VAL A 235 -8.48 -24.48 -9.76
C VAL A 235 -8.33 -23.04 -10.25
N VAL A 236 -9.42 -22.48 -10.76
CA VAL A 236 -9.52 -21.06 -11.12
C VAL A 236 -10.59 -20.45 -10.24
N THR A 237 -10.24 -19.42 -9.45
CA THR A 237 -11.19 -18.72 -8.58
C THR A 237 -11.09 -17.21 -8.75
N PRO A 238 -12.23 -16.47 -8.78
CA PRO A 238 -12.19 -15.02 -8.80
C PRO A 238 -11.58 -14.48 -7.50
N LEU A 239 -10.85 -13.37 -7.62
CA LEU A 239 -10.44 -12.50 -6.52
C LEU A 239 -11.45 -11.35 -6.46
N PRO A 240 -12.50 -11.42 -5.64
CA PRO A 240 -13.54 -10.41 -5.61
C PRO A 240 -12.97 -9.08 -5.09
N GLY A 241 -13.39 -7.97 -5.67
CA GLY A 241 -13.09 -6.62 -5.18
C GLY A 241 -14.36 -5.86 -4.83
N HIS A 242 -14.20 -4.61 -4.36
CA HIS A 242 -15.33 -3.72 -4.10
C HIS A 242 -15.84 -3.14 -5.44
N GLY A 243 -16.96 -3.68 -5.94
CA GLY A 243 -17.63 -3.23 -7.16
C GLY A 243 -17.05 -3.81 -8.46
N VAL A 244 -15.72 -3.96 -8.55
CA VAL A 244 -15.02 -4.60 -9.68
C VAL A 244 -14.10 -5.71 -9.15
N PRO A 245 -14.00 -6.87 -9.81
CA PRO A 245 -13.06 -7.92 -9.42
C PRO A 245 -11.62 -7.42 -9.36
N ALA A 246 -10.89 -7.84 -8.33
CA ALA A 246 -9.47 -7.55 -8.19
C ALA A 246 -8.62 -8.41 -9.13
N GLY A 247 -9.14 -9.55 -9.61
CA GLY A 247 -8.46 -10.44 -10.52
C GLY A 247 -8.95 -11.88 -10.43
N ALA A 248 -8.08 -12.82 -10.77
CA ALA A 248 -8.28 -14.25 -10.62
C ALA A 248 -7.04 -14.89 -9.98
N LEU A 249 -7.29 -15.95 -9.19
CA LEU A 249 -6.27 -16.82 -8.62
C LEU A 249 -6.37 -18.17 -9.33
N VAL A 250 -5.26 -18.60 -9.93
CA VAL A 250 -5.11 -19.93 -10.51
C VAL A 250 -4.19 -20.75 -9.61
N LEU A 251 -4.62 -21.96 -9.29
CA LEU A 251 -3.88 -22.90 -8.45
C LEU A 251 -3.59 -24.16 -9.25
N LEU A 252 -2.33 -24.59 -9.23
CA LEU A 252 -1.86 -25.75 -9.99
C LEU A 252 -1.31 -26.82 -9.06
N ARG A 253 -1.72 -28.08 -9.27
CA ARG A 253 -1.13 -29.26 -8.61
C ARG A 253 -0.49 -30.18 -9.62
N ARG A 254 0.60 -30.83 -9.21
CA ARG A 254 1.22 -31.93 -9.96
C ARG A 254 0.40 -33.21 -9.78
N ASN A 255 0.56 -34.18 -10.68
CA ASN A 255 -0.13 -35.47 -10.59
C ASN A 255 0.11 -36.21 -9.25
N ALA A 256 1.31 -36.07 -8.67
CA ALA A 256 1.65 -36.70 -7.39
C ALA A 256 0.87 -36.14 -6.19
N SER A 257 0.32 -34.93 -6.31
CA SER A 257 -0.36 -34.22 -5.21
C SER A 257 -1.88 -34.50 -5.16
N GLY A 258 -2.41 -35.24 -6.15
CA GLY A 258 -3.84 -35.54 -6.27
C GLY A 258 -4.69 -34.35 -6.73
N ALA A 259 -5.94 -34.64 -7.12
CA ALA A 259 -6.91 -33.63 -7.51
C ALA A 259 -7.42 -32.83 -6.29
N PHE A 260 -7.88 -31.60 -6.53
CA PHE A 260 -8.52 -30.80 -5.48
C PHE A 260 -9.86 -31.42 -5.06
N SER A 261 -10.08 -31.49 -3.75
CA SER A 261 -11.38 -31.85 -3.17
C SER A 261 -12.32 -30.65 -3.14
N SER A 262 -13.62 -30.91 -3.07
CA SER A 262 -14.65 -29.84 -2.94
C SER A 262 -14.42 -28.94 -1.73
N GLU A 263 -13.89 -29.48 -0.63
CA GLU A 263 -13.56 -28.67 0.56
C GLU A 263 -12.38 -27.74 0.32
N GLU A 264 -11.35 -28.19 -0.38
CA GLU A 264 -10.19 -27.36 -0.74
C GLU A 264 -10.59 -26.25 -1.72
N GLU A 265 -11.50 -26.52 -2.66
CA GLU A 265 -12.07 -25.49 -3.53
C GLU A 265 -12.85 -24.43 -2.74
N VAL A 266 -13.63 -24.84 -1.74
CA VAL A 266 -14.32 -23.91 -0.83
C VAL A 266 -13.32 -23.07 -0.06
N PHE A 267 -12.26 -23.68 0.45
CA PHE A 267 -11.22 -22.99 1.20
C PHE A 267 -10.44 -22.00 0.33
N ALA A 268 -10.10 -22.39 -0.90
CA ALA A 268 -9.45 -21.52 -1.88
C ALA A 268 -10.29 -20.27 -2.18
N ARG A 269 -11.63 -20.40 -2.28
CA ARG A 269 -12.53 -19.23 -2.42
C ARG A 269 -12.49 -18.30 -1.20
N ILE A 270 -12.41 -18.83 0.01
CA ILE A 270 -12.36 -18.00 1.23
C ILE A 270 -11.04 -17.22 1.27
N PHE A 271 -9.93 -17.88 0.92
CA PHE A 271 -8.64 -17.21 0.78
C PHE A 271 -8.68 -16.14 -0.33
N ALA A 272 -9.21 -16.49 -1.51
CA ALA A 272 -9.34 -15.58 -2.65
C ALA A 272 -10.20 -14.35 -2.31
N ALA A 273 -11.25 -14.51 -1.50
CA ALA A 273 -12.06 -13.38 -1.03
C ALA A 273 -11.26 -12.39 -0.17
N ARG A 274 -10.35 -12.86 0.68
CA ARG A 274 -9.49 -12.01 1.52
C ARG A 274 -8.40 -11.33 0.69
N ALA A 275 -7.74 -12.09 -0.18
CA ALA A 275 -6.74 -11.56 -1.11
C ALA A 275 -7.33 -10.51 -2.04
N GLY A 276 -8.49 -10.80 -2.64
CA GLY A 276 -9.22 -9.88 -3.51
C GLY A 276 -9.62 -8.58 -2.78
N ALA A 277 -10.10 -8.68 -1.53
CA ALA A 277 -10.42 -7.50 -0.74
C ALA A 277 -9.18 -6.61 -0.47
N ALA A 278 -8.04 -7.21 -0.10
CA ALA A 278 -6.79 -6.48 0.12
C ALA A 278 -6.25 -5.84 -1.17
N MET A 279 -6.22 -6.59 -2.26
CA MET A 279 -5.79 -6.09 -3.58
C MET A 279 -6.71 -4.96 -4.08
N SER A 280 -8.03 -5.10 -3.89
CA SER A 280 -9.00 -4.06 -4.23
C SER A 280 -8.78 -2.79 -3.42
N ALA A 281 -8.47 -2.90 -2.13
CA ALA A 281 -8.17 -1.75 -1.28
C ALA A 281 -6.86 -1.05 -1.70
N ALA A 282 -5.80 -1.82 -1.97
CA ALA A 282 -4.53 -1.30 -2.47
C ALA A 282 -4.70 -0.56 -3.81
N ARG A 283 -5.47 -1.13 -4.74
CA ARG A 283 -5.77 -0.50 -6.03
C ARG A 283 -6.56 0.81 -5.86
N LEU A 284 -7.63 0.80 -5.07
CA LEU A 284 -8.44 2.00 -4.83
C LEU A 284 -7.60 3.11 -4.20
N TYR A 285 -6.74 2.77 -3.24
CA TYR A 285 -5.83 3.73 -2.63
C TYR A 285 -4.84 4.31 -3.66
N ALA A 286 -4.26 3.48 -4.52
CA ALA A 286 -3.36 3.93 -5.58
C ALA A 286 -4.07 4.85 -6.60
N GLU A 287 -5.29 4.51 -7.01
CA GLU A 287 -6.10 5.35 -7.90
C GLU A 287 -6.44 6.70 -7.26
N GLN A 288 -6.89 6.70 -5.99
CA GLN A 288 -7.16 7.93 -5.24
C GLN A 288 -5.90 8.80 -5.08
N SER A 289 -4.77 8.18 -4.76
CA SER A 289 -3.48 8.87 -4.61
C SER A 289 -3.03 9.48 -5.94
N SER A 290 -3.15 8.74 -7.04
CA SER A 290 -2.81 9.24 -8.38
C SER A 290 -3.73 10.37 -8.82
N LEU A 291 -5.04 10.28 -8.60
CA LEU A 291 -5.98 11.35 -8.92
C LEU A 291 -5.69 12.62 -8.13
N ALA A 292 -5.47 12.49 -6.82
CA ALA A 292 -5.09 13.61 -5.97
C ALA A 292 -3.76 14.23 -6.45
N HIS A 293 -2.78 13.40 -6.84
CA HIS A 293 -1.50 13.86 -7.36
C HIS A 293 -1.65 14.70 -8.63
N THR A 294 -2.41 14.22 -9.62
CA THR A 294 -2.65 14.94 -10.88
C THR A 294 -3.35 16.27 -10.63
N LEU A 295 -4.41 16.29 -9.80
CA LEU A 295 -5.13 17.52 -9.47
C LEU A 295 -4.25 18.54 -8.73
N MET A 296 -3.39 18.07 -7.82
CA MET A 296 -2.45 18.92 -7.09
C MET A 296 -1.35 19.47 -8.00
N GLN A 297 -0.93 18.73 -9.02
CA GLN A 297 0.11 19.17 -9.95
C GLN A 297 -0.32 20.41 -10.74
N ASP A 298 -1.59 20.50 -11.15
CA ASP A 298 -2.13 21.67 -11.85
C ASP A 298 -2.20 22.92 -10.97
N LEU A 299 -2.24 22.74 -9.64
CA LEU A 299 -2.23 23.84 -8.68
C LEU A 299 -0.82 24.38 -8.40
N MET A 300 0.23 23.67 -8.81
CA MET A 300 1.61 24.11 -8.61
C MET A 300 1.92 25.39 -9.41
N PRO A 301 2.78 26.27 -8.89
CA PRO A 301 3.33 27.37 -9.69
C PRO A 301 4.05 26.84 -10.94
N PRO A 302 3.96 27.54 -12.09
CA PRO A 302 4.55 27.10 -13.34
C PRO A 302 6.08 27.20 -13.31
N VAL A 303 6.76 26.39 -14.12
CA VAL A 303 8.21 26.58 -14.33
C VAL A 303 8.42 27.83 -15.18
N LEU A 304 8.99 28.87 -14.59
CA LEU A 304 9.26 30.13 -15.28
C LEU A 304 10.56 30.08 -16.07
N ARG A 305 10.52 30.47 -17.34
CA ARG A 305 11.70 30.72 -18.18
C ARG A 305 11.42 31.88 -19.13
N ARG A 306 12.42 32.76 -19.30
CA ARG A 306 12.48 33.95 -20.18
C ARG A 306 11.21 34.21 -21.02
N VAL A 307 10.44 35.23 -20.65
CA VAL A 307 9.16 35.61 -21.28
C VAL A 307 9.28 37.01 -21.88
N ALA A 308 8.89 37.21 -23.14
CA ALA A 308 8.94 38.51 -23.85
C ALA A 308 10.28 39.26 -23.72
N GLY A 309 11.40 38.52 -23.71
CA GLY A 309 12.74 39.10 -23.57
C GLY A 309 13.09 39.60 -22.16
N VAL A 310 12.28 39.30 -21.14
CA VAL A 310 12.53 39.52 -19.71
C VAL A 310 12.84 38.17 -19.05
N GLU A 311 13.78 38.14 -18.10
CA GLU A 311 14.14 36.92 -17.38
C GLU A 311 13.26 36.77 -16.13
N PHE A 312 12.57 35.63 -16.03
CA PHE A 312 11.78 35.25 -14.87
C PHE A 312 12.32 33.96 -14.28
N ALA A 313 12.46 33.90 -12.97
CA ALA A 313 12.71 32.66 -12.24
C ALA A 313 11.82 32.63 -10.99
N GLY A 314 11.29 31.44 -10.67
CA GLY A 314 10.37 31.24 -9.57
C GLY A 314 10.79 30.04 -8.73
N GLY A 315 10.57 30.13 -7.42
CA GLY A 315 10.85 29.08 -6.46
C GLY A 315 9.69 28.96 -5.50
N TYR A 316 9.24 27.73 -5.26
CA TYR A 316 8.14 27.43 -4.35
C TYR A 316 8.54 26.30 -3.40
N ARG A 317 8.29 26.48 -2.11
CA ARG A 317 8.48 25.45 -1.07
C ARG A 317 7.24 25.40 -0.17
N PRO A 318 6.51 24.28 -0.12
CA PRO A 318 5.34 24.13 0.75
C PRO A 318 5.73 23.95 2.22
N SER A 319 4.85 24.33 3.14
CA SER A 319 4.99 24.36 4.60
C SER A 319 5.28 23.02 5.28
N LYS A 320 4.96 21.88 4.64
CA LYS A 320 5.25 20.53 5.15
C LYS A 320 5.84 19.64 4.07
N ASN A 321 6.80 18.79 4.45
CA ASN A 321 7.46 17.84 3.55
C ASN A 321 6.48 16.87 2.83
N ASN A 322 5.31 16.61 3.40
CA ASN A 322 4.28 15.74 2.80
C ASN A 322 3.14 16.50 2.11
N GLU A 323 3.07 17.82 2.25
CA GLU A 323 2.11 18.65 1.53
C GLU A 323 2.79 19.19 0.28
N ARG A 324 2.13 19.06 -0.87
CA ARG A 324 2.67 19.53 -2.15
C ARG A 324 2.17 20.90 -2.55
N VAL A 325 1.06 21.35 -1.98
CA VAL A 325 0.33 22.55 -2.41
C VAL A 325 -0.12 23.34 -1.20
N GLY A 326 -0.15 24.66 -1.35
CA GLY A 326 -0.42 25.60 -0.28
C GLY A 326 -1.08 26.90 -0.77
N GLY A 327 -1.04 27.94 0.06
CA GLY A 327 -1.67 29.24 -0.23
C GLY A 327 -0.86 30.10 -1.18
N ASP A 328 0.46 30.02 -1.07
CA ASP A 328 1.43 30.77 -1.88
C ASP A 328 1.43 30.36 -3.35
N PHE A 329 1.49 31.35 -4.25
CA PHE A 329 1.61 31.11 -5.69
C PHE A 329 2.31 32.25 -6.44
N TYR A 330 2.76 31.94 -7.65
CA TYR A 330 3.13 32.93 -8.64
C TYR A 330 2.69 32.48 -10.03
N ASP A 331 2.53 33.44 -10.93
CA ASP A 331 2.20 33.19 -12.33
C ASP A 331 2.80 34.28 -13.22
N VAL A 332 3.04 33.97 -14.49
CA VAL A 332 3.50 34.94 -15.49
C VAL A 332 2.68 34.76 -16.75
N HIS A 333 1.95 35.81 -17.11
CA HIS A 333 1.15 35.88 -18.31
C HIS A 333 1.91 36.68 -19.38
N PRO A 334 2.35 36.03 -20.46
CA PRO A 334 3.10 36.69 -21.53
C PRO A 334 2.24 37.74 -22.22
N ALA A 335 2.87 38.85 -22.59
CA ALA A 335 2.32 39.80 -23.55
C ALA A 335 2.04 39.12 -24.91
N ALA A 336 1.03 39.57 -25.65
CA ALA A 336 0.76 39.05 -26.98
C ALA A 336 1.81 39.49 -28.01
N ASP A 337 2.42 40.66 -27.79
CA ASP A 337 3.54 41.19 -28.57
C ASP A 337 4.65 41.81 -27.70
N GLU A 338 5.77 42.21 -28.32
CA GLU A 338 6.91 42.82 -27.62
C GLU A 338 6.68 44.28 -27.18
N THR A 339 5.60 44.91 -27.64
CA THR A 339 5.21 46.29 -27.31
C THR A 339 4.23 46.38 -26.15
N GLU A 340 3.58 45.27 -25.82
CA GLU A 340 2.68 45.09 -24.70
C GLU A 340 3.43 44.61 -23.44
N ALA A 341 2.83 44.86 -22.27
CA ALA A 341 3.42 44.47 -21.00
C ALA A 341 3.03 43.02 -20.65
N SER A 342 3.99 42.21 -20.21
CA SER A 342 3.70 40.90 -19.60
C SER A 342 3.34 41.09 -18.13
N LEU A 343 2.34 40.37 -17.64
CA LEU A 343 1.87 40.47 -16.25
C LEU A 343 2.44 39.34 -15.41
N ALA A 344 3.26 39.67 -14.41
CA ALA A 344 3.70 38.75 -13.38
C ALA A 344 2.89 38.96 -12.10
N VAL A 345 2.57 37.87 -11.42
CA VAL A 345 1.78 37.87 -10.18
C VAL A 345 2.48 37.00 -9.15
N LEU A 346 2.51 37.46 -7.91
CA LEU A 346 2.82 36.62 -6.75
C LEU A 346 1.81 36.94 -5.66
N GLY A 347 1.36 35.92 -4.94
CA GLY A 347 0.35 36.09 -3.89
C GLY A 347 0.38 34.96 -2.88
N ASP A 348 -0.29 35.23 -1.77
CA ASP A 348 -0.45 34.33 -0.63
C ASP A 348 -1.92 34.34 -0.20
N VAL A 349 -2.49 33.16 -0.04
CA VAL A 349 -3.85 32.95 0.44
C VAL A 349 -3.81 32.53 1.90
N CYS A 350 -4.54 33.27 2.74
CA CYS A 350 -4.64 32.96 4.16
C CYS A 350 -5.19 31.53 4.41
N GLY A 351 -4.40 30.75 5.15
CA GLY A 351 -4.66 29.35 5.46
C GLY A 351 -3.59 28.45 4.86
N LYS A 352 -3.71 27.13 5.07
CA LYS A 352 -2.74 26.14 4.59
C LYS A 352 -3.44 24.93 3.99
N GLY A 353 -2.69 24.17 3.19
CA GLY A 353 -3.15 22.92 2.59
C GLY A 353 -4.18 23.10 1.47
N LEU A 354 -4.93 22.03 1.20
CA LEU A 354 -5.76 21.91 -0.01
C LEU A 354 -6.79 23.02 -0.17
N GLU A 355 -7.43 23.46 0.91
CA GLU A 355 -8.46 24.49 0.80
C GLU A 355 -7.90 25.87 0.40
N ALA A 356 -6.68 26.20 0.84
CA ALA A 356 -5.98 27.41 0.40
C ALA A 356 -5.58 27.27 -1.08
N ALA A 357 -5.06 26.10 -1.47
CA ALA A 357 -4.68 25.79 -2.85
C ALA A 357 -5.85 25.87 -3.86
N VAL A 358 -7.06 25.45 -3.46
CA VAL A 358 -8.25 25.60 -4.31
C VAL A 358 -8.57 27.07 -4.56
N LEU A 359 -8.44 27.91 -3.54
CA LEU A 359 -8.66 29.34 -3.67
C LEU A 359 -7.57 30.01 -4.52
N THR A 360 -6.31 29.57 -4.36
CA THR A 360 -5.19 29.94 -5.23
C THR A 360 -5.52 29.67 -6.71
N GLY A 361 -6.03 28.48 -7.03
CA GLY A 361 -6.49 28.15 -8.39
C GLY A 361 -7.59 29.09 -8.90
N LYS A 362 -8.56 29.43 -8.04
CA LYS A 362 -9.63 30.40 -8.37
C LYS A 362 -9.06 31.80 -8.64
N ILE A 363 -8.10 32.26 -7.83
CA ILE A 363 -7.46 33.57 -8.00
C ILE A 363 -6.69 33.61 -9.33
N ARG A 364 -5.85 32.60 -9.60
CA ARG A 364 -5.10 32.49 -10.86
C ARG A 364 -6.01 32.49 -12.09
N ASN A 365 -7.07 31.69 -12.08
CA ASN A 365 -8.05 31.66 -13.19
C ASN A 365 -8.80 32.99 -13.35
N THR A 366 -9.13 33.65 -12.24
CA THR A 366 -9.79 34.96 -12.27
C THR A 366 -8.86 36.01 -12.88
N LEU A 367 -7.59 36.04 -12.44
CA LEU A 367 -6.58 36.95 -12.99
C LEU A 367 -6.32 36.67 -14.48
N HIS A 368 -6.27 35.40 -14.88
CA HIS A 368 -6.15 35.01 -16.28
C HIS A 368 -7.31 35.57 -17.13
N ALA A 369 -8.56 35.46 -16.64
CA ALA A 369 -9.72 36.03 -17.32
C ALA A 369 -9.70 37.58 -17.37
N LEU A 370 -8.97 38.22 -16.46
CA LEU A 370 -8.82 39.68 -16.37
C LEU A 370 -7.61 40.22 -17.13
N LEU A 371 -6.84 39.38 -17.81
CA LEU A 371 -5.67 39.81 -18.61
C LEU A 371 -5.94 40.95 -19.61
N PRO A 372 -7.13 41.07 -20.25
CA PRO A 372 -7.44 42.24 -21.08
C PRO A 372 -7.41 43.60 -20.34
N LEU A 373 -7.32 43.60 -19.01
CA LEU A 373 -7.22 44.78 -18.14
C LEU A 373 -5.84 44.86 -17.45
N ALA A 374 -4.82 44.15 -17.94
CA ALA A 374 -3.50 44.08 -17.29
C ALA A 374 -2.81 45.43 -17.12
N ASP A 375 -3.18 46.45 -17.89
CA ASP A 375 -2.69 47.83 -17.77
C ASP A 375 -3.33 48.62 -16.60
N ASP A 376 -4.49 48.18 -16.10
CA ASP A 376 -5.21 48.76 -14.97
C ASP A 376 -5.26 47.80 -13.77
N HIS A 377 -4.12 47.73 -13.06
CA HIS A 377 -3.97 46.88 -11.87
C HIS A 377 -5.04 47.13 -10.81
N GLN A 378 -5.43 48.40 -10.57
CA GLN A 378 -6.42 48.73 -9.55
C GLN A 378 -7.80 48.16 -9.92
N ARG A 379 -8.18 48.23 -11.19
CA ARG A 379 -9.42 47.62 -11.67
C ARG A 379 -9.39 46.10 -11.60
N MET A 380 -8.27 45.45 -11.95
CA MET A 380 -8.13 44.00 -11.78
C MET A 380 -8.27 43.58 -10.31
N ILE A 381 -7.62 44.29 -9.39
CA ILE A 381 -7.72 44.04 -7.94
C ILE A 381 -9.16 44.20 -7.46
N ASN A 382 -9.88 45.23 -7.91
CA ASN A 382 -11.28 45.46 -7.54
C ASN A 382 -12.21 44.33 -8.03
N LEU A 383 -12.00 43.85 -9.27
CA LEU A 383 -12.79 42.73 -9.84
C LEU A 383 -12.48 41.42 -9.12
N LEU A 384 -11.21 41.15 -8.83
CA LEU A 384 -10.79 40.01 -8.02
C LEU A 384 -11.42 40.08 -6.62
N ASN A 385 -11.40 41.26 -5.98
CA ASN A 385 -12.01 41.49 -4.67
C ASN A 385 -13.50 41.13 -4.66
N GLY A 386 -14.25 41.60 -5.66
CA GLY A 386 -15.67 41.26 -5.81
C GLY A 386 -15.91 39.76 -6.02
N ALA A 387 -15.07 39.09 -6.81
CA ALA A 387 -15.15 37.65 -7.05
C ALA A 387 -14.83 36.79 -5.80
N LEU A 388 -14.00 37.31 -4.89
CA LEU A 388 -13.70 36.66 -3.61
C LEU A 388 -14.81 36.91 -2.58
N LEU A 389 -15.28 38.16 -2.44
CA LEU A 389 -16.35 38.52 -1.50
C LEU A 389 -17.70 37.87 -1.80
N SER A 390 -17.99 37.59 -3.07
CA SER A 390 -19.21 36.90 -3.50
C SER A 390 -19.21 35.40 -3.21
N SER A 391 -18.09 34.83 -2.76
CA SER A 391 -17.98 33.41 -2.46
C SER A 391 -18.21 33.10 -0.98
N HIS A 392 -18.72 31.90 -0.68
CA HIS A 392 -18.94 31.43 0.70
C HIS A 392 -17.66 31.17 1.51
N HIS A 393 -16.49 31.59 1.02
CA HIS A 393 -15.20 31.38 1.68
C HIS A 393 -14.80 32.61 2.49
N THR A 394 -14.47 32.44 3.76
CA THR A 394 -13.98 33.51 4.66
C THR A 394 -12.49 33.84 4.47
N ARG A 395 -11.91 33.40 3.36
CA ARG A 395 -10.47 33.52 3.09
C ARG A 395 -10.16 34.76 2.26
N PHE A 396 -8.99 35.31 2.51
CA PHE A 396 -8.45 36.48 1.85
C PHE A 396 -7.05 36.19 1.32
N ALA A 397 -6.56 37.07 0.45
CA ALA A 397 -5.24 36.93 -0.14
C ALA A 397 -4.47 38.25 -0.13
N SER A 398 -3.16 38.16 0.08
CA SER A 398 -2.23 39.20 -0.30
C SER A 398 -1.76 38.93 -1.74
N LEU A 399 -1.56 39.98 -2.54
CA LEU A 399 -0.97 39.82 -3.87
C LEU A 399 -0.20 41.05 -4.33
N VAL A 400 0.75 40.81 -5.23
CA VAL A 400 1.49 41.82 -5.97
C VAL A 400 1.39 41.54 -7.45
N LEU A 401 1.05 42.59 -8.21
CA LEU A 401 0.96 42.59 -9.67
C LEU A 401 2.11 43.40 -10.23
N VAL A 402 2.85 42.83 -11.19
CA VAL A 402 3.98 43.49 -11.86
C VAL A 402 3.83 43.38 -13.37
N SER A 403 3.45 44.49 -13.99
CA SER A 403 3.48 44.63 -15.45
C SER A 403 4.90 44.97 -15.90
N THR A 404 5.44 44.19 -16.83
CA THR A 404 6.82 44.27 -17.32
C THR A 404 6.85 44.61 -18.80
N LEU A 405 7.55 45.69 -19.16
CA LEU A 405 7.71 46.09 -20.55
C LEU A 405 9.18 46.35 -20.84
N ARG A 406 9.75 45.61 -21.80
CA ARG A 406 11.14 45.80 -22.22
C ARG A 406 11.22 46.93 -23.25
N LYS A 407 12.06 47.93 -22.98
CA LYS A 407 12.29 49.07 -23.87
C LYS A 407 13.76 49.45 -23.87
N ALA A 408 14.36 49.53 -25.06
CA ALA A 408 15.75 49.97 -25.25
C ALA A 408 16.79 49.26 -24.34
N GLY A 409 16.58 47.97 -24.06
CA GLY A 409 17.47 47.15 -23.22
C GLY A 409 17.16 47.20 -21.71
N SER A 410 16.40 48.18 -21.22
CA SER A 410 15.88 48.20 -19.85
C SER A 410 14.52 47.51 -19.74
N VAL A 411 14.17 47.04 -18.53
CA VAL A 411 12.85 46.50 -18.23
C VAL A 411 12.13 47.49 -17.32
N HIS A 412 11.02 48.05 -17.80
CA HIS A 412 10.16 48.93 -17.03
C HIS A 412 9.14 48.09 -16.26
N LEU A 413 9.01 48.37 -14.97
CA LEU A 413 8.09 47.70 -14.07
C LEU A 413 7.00 48.69 -13.63
N THR A 414 5.75 48.27 -13.73
CA THR A 414 4.63 48.87 -13.01
C THR A 414 4.21 47.89 -11.94
N VAL A 415 4.32 48.28 -10.67
CA VAL A 415 4.17 47.39 -9.49
C VAL A 415 3.00 47.88 -8.65
N THR A 416 2.08 46.98 -8.32
CA THR A 416 0.94 47.28 -7.45
C THR A 416 0.77 46.16 -6.42
N SER A 417 0.85 46.51 -5.14
CA SER A 417 0.67 45.56 -4.04
C SER A 417 -0.69 45.75 -3.37
N ALA A 418 -1.41 44.67 -3.13
CA ALA A 418 -2.62 44.59 -2.32
C ALA A 418 -2.37 43.70 -1.10
N GLY A 419 -1.92 44.34 0.00
CA GLY A 419 -1.62 43.67 1.27
C GLY A 419 -0.34 42.85 1.31
N HIS A 420 0.42 42.80 0.21
CA HIS A 420 1.61 41.97 0.05
C HIS A 420 2.91 42.70 0.43
N PRO A 421 3.96 42.01 0.93
CA PRO A 421 5.29 42.60 1.13
C PRO A 421 5.80 43.38 -0.08
N ALA A 422 6.59 44.42 0.17
CA ALA A 422 7.10 45.29 -0.88
C ALA A 422 8.19 44.56 -1.70
N PRO A 423 8.10 44.51 -3.04
CA PRO A 423 9.16 43.96 -3.86
C PRO A 423 10.48 44.72 -3.67
N LEU A 424 11.60 44.02 -3.79
CA LEU A 424 12.94 44.58 -3.59
C LEU A 424 13.67 44.66 -4.93
N VAL A 425 14.12 45.85 -5.32
CA VAL A 425 14.98 46.05 -6.49
C VAL A 425 16.44 45.99 -6.06
N VAL A 426 17.23 45.15 -6.72
CA VAL A 426 18.67 45.06 -6.53
C VAL A 426 19.37 45.70 -7.71
N ARG A 427 20.12 46.76 -7.41
CA ARG A 427 20.91 47.53 -8.36
C ARG A 427 22.25 46.84 -8.62
N ASN A 428 22.90 47.22 -9.73
CA ASN A 428 24.19 46.65 -10.11
C ASN A 428 25.32 46.94 -9.10
N ASP A 429 25.17 47.97 -8.26
CA ASP A 429 26.13 48.32 -7.19
C ASP A 429 25.85 47.57 -5.88
N GLY A 430 24.86 46.67 -5.84
CA GLY A 430 24.45 45.95 -4.64
C GLY A 430 23.45 46.71 -3.76
N THR A 431 23.04 47.92 -4.14
CA THR A 431 21.99 48.65 -3.43
C THR A 431 20.66 47.90 -3.56
N VAL A 432 19.97 47.70 -2.43
CA VAL A 432 18.66 47.06 -2.37
C VAL A 432 17.61 48.09 -1.97
N GLU A 433 16.62 48.31 -2.84
CA GLU A 433 15.60 49.35 -2.69
C GLU A 433 14.20 48.74 -2.66
N PRO A 434 13.39 48.95 -1.61
CA PRO A 434 11.99 48.53 -1.64
C PRO A 434 11.20 49.40 -2.62
N VAL A 435 10.39 48.75 -3.47
CA VAL A 435 9.44 49.46 -4.32
C VAL A 435 8.32 50.00 -3.44
N PRO A 436 7.98 51.30 -3.49
CA PRO A 436 6.96 51.89 -2.63
C PRO A 436 5.55 51.52 -3.09
N SER A 437 5.20 50.24 -3.06
CA SER A 437 3.86 49.71 -3.32
C SER A 437 3.22 49.27 -2.00
N ARG A 438 1.95 49.65 -1.80
CA ARG A 438 1.17 49.34 -0.59
C ARG A 438 -0.29 49.17 -0.95
N GLY A 439 -1.01 48.37 -0.18
CA GLY A 439 -2.45 48.22 -0.33
C GLY A 439 -3.06 47.36 0.74
N THR A 440 -4.38 47.15 0.66
CA THR A 440 -5.13 46.27 1.55
C THR A 440 -5.24 44.87 0.95
N VAL A 441 -5.28 43.85 1.79
CA VAL A 441 -5.58 42.46 1.36
C VAL A 441 -6.92 42.37 0.63
N VAL A 442 -7.02 41.42 -0.29
CA VAL A 442 -8.19 41.19 -1.15
C VAL A 442 -9.08 40.11 -0.54
N GLY A 443 -10.40 40.31 -0.59
CA GLY A 443 -11.40 39.38 -0.05
C GLY A 443 -11.84 39.67 1.39
N VAL A 444 -11.33 40.72 2.04
CA VAL A 444 -11.75 41.14 3.39
C VAL A 444 -12.68 42.35 3.37
N LEU A 445 -12.22 43.43 2.72
CA LEU A 445 -12.93 44.72 2.71
C LEU A 445 -13.71 44.88 1.40
N PRO A 446 -14.88 45.55 1.41
CA PRO A 446 -15.66 45.80 0.19
C PRO A 446 -14.87 46.50 -0.92
N ASN A 447 -13.94 47.38 -0.53
CA ASN A 447 -13.04 48.10 -1.43
C ASN A 447 -11.59 47.77 -1.10
N ALA A 448 -10.84 47.26 -2.08
CA ALA A 448 -9.42 46.98 -1.94
C ALA A 448 -8.60 48.16 -2.50
N ALA A 449 -7.94 48.93 -1.63
CA ALA A 449 -7.08 50.04 -2.05
C ALA A 449 -5.67 49.53 -2.35
N ALA A 450 -5.08 49.97 -3.47
CA ALA A 450 -3.69 49.66 -3.80
C ALA A 450 -2.97 50.88 -4.39
N THR A 451 -1.66 50.95 -4.17
CA THR A 451 -0.78 52.00 -4.68
C THR A 451 0.11 51.39 -5.76
N THR A 452 0.07 52.02 -6.93
CA THR A 452 0.89 51.63 -8.08
C THR A 452 2.16 52.49 -8.14
N SER A 453 3.31 51.84 -8.21
CA SER A 453 4.62 52.45 -8.35
C SER A 453 5.29 52.01 -9.64
N ARG A 454 6.11 52.89 -10.22
CA ARG A 454 6.85 52.60 -11.45
C ARG A 454 8.34 52.65 -11.18
N THR A 455 9.08 51.68 -11.68
CA THR A 455 10.54 51.63 -11.61
C THR A 455 11.10 51.03 -12.91
N ALA A 456 12.40 51.11 -13.10
CA ALA A 456 13.09 50.51 -14.23
C ALA A 456 14.31 49.72 -13.74
N LEU A 457 14.56 48.60 -14.41
CA LEU A 457 15.73 47.76 -14.23
C LEU A 457 16.69 47.99 -15.40
N ALA A 458 17.92 48.40 -15.09
CA ALA A 458 19.01 48.39 -16.04
C ALA A 458 19.47 46.94 -16.31
N PRO A 459 20.13 46.64 -17.44
CA PRO A 459 20.67 45.31 -17.70
C PRO A 459 21.50 44.78 -16.52
N GLY A 460 21.20 43.56 -16.06
CA GLY A 460 21.84 42.95 -14.89
C GLY A 460 21.17 43.23 -13.54
N GLU A 461 20.25 44.20 -13.46
CA GLU A 461 19.42 44.46 -12.29
C GLU A 461 18.20 43.53 -12.25
N PHE A 462 17.69 43.29 -11.04
CA PHE A 462 16.51 42.46 -10.85
C PHE A 462 15.59 42.99 -9.75
N CYS A 463 14.33 42.59 -9.81
CA CYS A 463 13.30 42.81 -8.81
C CYS A 463 12.91 41.45 -8.19
N LEU A 464 12.98 41.34 -6.87
CA LEU A 464 12.55 40.18 -6.10
C LEU A 464 11.15 40.41 -5.52
N LEU A 465 10.26 39.46 -5.77
CA LEU A 465 8.97 39.32 -5.12
C LEU A 465 9.06 38.10 -4.20
N TYR A 466 8.51 38.18 -2.99
CA TYR A 466 8.60 37.12 -2.00
C TYR A 466 7.37 37.15 -1.09
N THR A 467 6.93 35.97 -0.64
CA THR A 467 5.89 35.85 0.38
C THR A 467 6.47 36.01 1.78
N ASP A 468 5.61 36.34 2.73
CA ASP A 468 6.00 36.54 4.13
C ASP A 468 6.61 35.27 4.75
N GLY A 469 6.29 34.07 4.26
CA GLY A 469 6.91 32.83 4.67
C GLY A 469 8.45 32.81 4.58
N ILE A 470 9.06 33.64 3.73
CA ILE A 470 10.52 33.85 3.70
C ILE A 470 10.97 34.66 4.93
N THR A 471 10.33 35.81 5.17
CA THR A 471 10.73 36.73 6.24
C THR A 471 10.30 36.26 7.63
N GLU A 472 9.17 35.57 7.72
CA GLU A 472 8.61 35.02 8.96
C GLU A 472 9.15 33.62 9.29
N ALA A 473 10.01 33.05 8.43
CA ALA A 473 10.74 31.82 8.70
C ALA A 473 11.42 31.89 10.08
N ARG A 474 11.06 30.98 11.00
CA ARG A 474 11.56 31.00 12.39
C ARG A 474 12.72 30.06 12.60
N GLY A 475 13.77 30.56 13.25
CA GLY A 475 15.06 29.91 13.34
C GLY A 475 16.04 30.63 14.26
N GLY A 476 17.34 30.42 14.00
CA GLY A 476 18.43 31.00 14.79
C GLY A 476 18.80 30.18 16.04
N PRO A 477 19.70 30.70 16.89
CA PRO A 477 20.29 29.95 18.02
C PRO A 477 19.29 29.46 19.06
N LEU A 478 18.24 30.25 19.33
CA LEU A 478 17.11 29.88 20.20
C LEU A 478 15.93 29.34 19.39
N GLY A 479 15.87 29.70 18.11
CA GLY A 479 14.99 29.08 17.13
C GLY A 479 13.59 29.71 16.99
N ASP A 480 13.34 30.79 17.71
CA ASP A 480 12.10 31.57 17.68
C ASP A 480 12.24 32.87 16.87
N GLU A 481 13.44 33.20 16.41
CA GLU A 481 13.74 34.43 15.69
C GLU A 481 13.32 34.32 14.23
N MET A 482 12.57 35.32 13.74
CA MET A 482 12.24 35.45 12.32
C MET A 482 13.51 35.76 11.51
N PHE A 483 13.60 35.23 10.29
CA PHE A 483 14.67 35.56 9.36
C PHE A 483 14.72 37.07 9.12
N GLY A 484 13.56 37.67 8.82
CA GLY A 484 13.33 39.10 8.77
C GLY A 484 13.83 39.78 7.48
N GLU A 485 13.27 40.96 7.21
CA GLU A 485 13.60 41.75 6.01
C GLU A 485 15.06 42.23 5.99
N THR A 486 15.65 42.50 7.16
CA THR A 486 17.04 42.97 7.25
C THR A 486 18.02 41.92 6.71
N ARG A 487 17.87 40.65 7.10
CA ARG A 487 18.73 39.56 6.62
C ARG A 487 18.51 39.27 5.14
N LEU A 488 17.24 39.34 4.70
CA LEU A 488 16.92 39.21 3.28
C LEU A 488 17.61 40.29 2.46
N THR A 489 17.53 41.55 2.90
CA THR A 489 18.15 42.70 2.23
C THR A 489 19.68 42.56 2.20
N GLU A 490 20.30 42.16 3.31
CA GLU A 490 21.75 41.91 3.38
C GLU A 490 22.18 40.79 2.42
N ALA A 491 21.46 39.66 2.39
CA ALA A 491 21.73 38.59 1.45
C ALA A 491 21.63 39.05 -0.02
N LEU A 492 20.58 39.81 -0.34
CA LEU A 492 20.35 40.31 -1.70
C LEU A 492 21.40 41.32 -2.17
N SER A 493 22.01 42.09 -1.26
CA SER A 493 23.10 43.01 -1.61
C SER A 493 24.32 42.31 -2.21
N HIS A 494 24.53 41.03 -1.85
CA HIS A 494 25.58 40.17 -2.37
C HIS A 494 25.19 39.42 -3.65
N CYS A 495 23.93 39.54 -4.09
CA CYS A 495 23.40 38.87 -5.26
C CYS A 495 23.48 39.71 -6.54
N ALA A 496 24.05 40.91 -6.48
CA ALA A 496 24.17 41.81 -7.63
C ALA A 496 24.82 41.10 -8.82
N GLY A 497 24.10 41.04 -9.93
CA GLY A 497 24.59 40.41 -11.15
C GLY A 497 24.60 38.89 -11.19
N MET A 498 23.99 38.21 -10.22
CA MET A 498 23.70 36.77 -10.31
C MET A 498 22.58 36.49 -11.31
N PRO A 499 22.54 35.30 -11.95
CA PRO A 499 21.39 34.85 -12.73
C PRO A 499 20.12 34.79 -11.86
N ALA A 500 18.95 35.08 -12.45
CA ALA A 500 17.66 35.08 -11.74
C ALA A 500 17.40 33.76 -10.98
N GLU A 501 17.65 32.61 -11.60
CA GLU A 501 17.51 31.29 -10.97
C GLU A 501 18.41 31.13 -9.74
N ALA A 502 19.66 31.60 -9.81
CA ALA A 502 20.60 31.53 -8.69
C ALA A 502 20.17 32.40 -7.51
N VAL A 503 19.55 33.56 -7.77
CA VAL A 503 18.99 34.41 -6.70
C VAL A 503 17.86 33.70 -5.98
N VAL A 504 16.95 33.07 -6.72
CA VAL A 504 15.82 32.30 -6.15
C VAL A 504 16.36 31.15 -5.29
N GLU A 505 17.27 30.35 -5.83
CA GLU A 505 17.88 29.24 -5.10
C GLU A 505 18.60 29.71 -3.83
N HIS A 506 19.31 30.84 -3.91
CA HIS A 506 20.02 31.41 -2.78
C HIS A 506 19.07 31.84 -1.65
N VAL A 507 18.01 32.58 -1.97
CA VAL A 507 17.01 33.02 -0.97
C VAL A 507 16.31 31.83 -0.33
N GLN A 508 15.88 30.85 -1.14
CA GLN A 508 15.24 29.64 -0.62
C GLN A 508 16.19 28.84 0.27
N MET A 509 17.45 28.68 -0.13
CA MET A 509 18.47 27.98 0.65
C MET A 509 18.71 28.66 2.01
N LEU A 510 18.80 29.99 2.06
CA LEU A 510 18.97 30.73 3.30
C LEU A 510 17.77 30.56 4.24
N ALA A 511 16.54 30.75 3.73
CA ALA A 511 15.32 30.56 4.53
C ALA A 511 15.20 29.12 5.06
N SER A 512 15.60 28.15 4.23
CA SER A 512 15.62 26.72 4.56
C SER A 512 16.63 26.38 5.66
N GLN A 513 17.84 26.92 5.56
CA GLN A 513 18.88 26.72 6.58
C GLN A 513 18.51 27.40 7.89
N TRP A 514 17.84 28.55 7.83
CA TRP A 514 17.37 29.24 9.02
C TRP A 514 16.31 28.42 9.79
N THR A 515 15.34 27.83 9.07
CA THR A 515 14.27 27.04 9.67
C THR A 515 14.71 25.65 10.15
N GLY A 516 15.62 24.98 9.43
CA GLY A 516 16.02 23.61 9.72
C GLY A 516 14.83 22.64 9.63
N ASP A 517 14.66 21.77 10.63
CA ASP A 517 13.56 20.78 10.71
C ASP A 517 12.26 21.34 11.32
N ARG A 518 12.18 22.65 11.55
CA ARG A 518 11.02 23.29 12.19
C ARG A 518 9.87 23.47 11.21
N ALA A 519 8.66 23.54 11.76
CA ALA A 519 7.48 23.94 11.00
C ALA A 519 7.64 25.38 10.48
N HIS A 520 7.27 25.59 9.22
CA HIS A 520 7.36 26.87 8.54
C HIS A 520 6.11 27.13 7.71
N ASP A 521 5.95 28.33 7.15
CA ASP A 521 4.89 28.61 6.19
C ASP A 521 5.29 28.21 4.76
N ASP A 522 4.34 28.25 3.83
CA ASP A 522 4.67 28.18 2.42
C ASP A 522 5.64 29.33 2.07
N MET A 523 6.55 29.08 1.13
CA MET A 523 7.55 30.05 0.71
C MET A 523 7.54 30.14 -0.81
N ALA A 524 7.10 31.27 -1.35
CA ALA A 524 7.22 31.60 -2.75
C ALA A 524 8.15 32.79 -2.97
N VAL A 525 9.00 32.66 -3.99
CA VAL A 525 9.93 33.72 -4.42
C VAL A 525 9.88 33.78 -5.94
N MET A 526 9.88 34.98 -6.50
CA MET A 526 9.99 35.22 -7.93
C MET A 526 10.97 36.37 -8.20
N THR A 527 11.89 36.17 -9.14
CA THR A 527 12.74 37.24 -9.67
C THR A 527 12.29 37.65 -11.07
N ILE A 528 12.31 38.96 -11.31
CA ILE A 528 12.13 39.59 -12.61
C ILE A 528 13.43 40.34 -12.91
N ALA A 529 14.21 39.87 -13.88
CA ALA A 529 15.52 40.42 -14.20
C ALA A 529 15.57 41.02 -15.61
N ALA A 530 16.28 42.13 -15.72
CA ALA A 530 16.64 42.70 -17.02
C ALA A 530 17.83 41.92 -17.60
N PRO A 531 17.66 41.20 -18.73
CA PRO A 531 18.74 40.39 -19.27
C PRO A 531 19.93 41.27 -19.61
N ARG A 532 21.14 40.78 -19.30
CA ARG A 532 22.37 41.42 -19.75
C ARG A 532 22.39 41.41 -21.28
N SER A 533 22.64 42.55 -21.89
CA SER A 533 22.96 42.67 -23.31
C SER A 533 24.37 42.10 -23.58
N HIS A 534 24.55 40.80 -23.34
CA HIS A 534 25.69 40.10 -23.93
C HIS A 534 25.33 39.81 -25.38
N HIS A 535 25.84 40.65 -26.28
CA HIS A 535 26.15 40.25 -27.64
C HIS A 535 27.25 39.16 -27.54
N LEU A 536 26.86 37.94 -27.18
CA LEU A 536 27.64 36.76 -27.54
C LEU A 536 27.21 36.44 -28.96
N SER A 537 27.95 36.97 -29.93
CA SER A 537 28.04 36.36 -31.25
C SER A 537 28.62 34.95 -31.07
N ALA A 538 27.78 33.99 -30.67
CA ALA A 538 28.11 32.59 -30.75
C ALA A 538 27.95 32.19 -32.22
N VAL A 539 29.08 32.27 -32.91
CA VAL A 539 29.41 31.59 -34.16
C VAL A 539 28.80 30.20 -34.22
N ASP A 540 28.28 29.85 -35.40
CA ASP A 540 27.83 28.51 -35.82
C ASP A 540 28.44 27.36 -35.01
N GLY A 541 27.63 26.77 -34.15
CA GLY A 541 27.99 25.62 -33.33
C GLY A 541 26.84 24.63 -33.26
N HIS A 542 26.68 23.81 -34.30
CA HIS A 542 25.85 22.62 -34.21
C HIS A 542 26.38 21.71 -33.10
N THR A 543 25.57 21.45 -32.07
CA THR A 543 25.72 20.25 -31.24
C THR A 543 24.40 19.51 -31.16
N ARG A 544 24.31 18.49 -32.03
CA ARG A 544 23.40 17.35 -31.94
C ARG A 544 23.90 16.47 -30.80
N GLY A 545 23.06 16.16 -29.80
CA GLY A 545 23.48 15.26 -28.73
C GLY A 545 22.46 15.07 -27.63
N ARG A 546 21.50 14.16 -27.86
CA ARG A 546 20.74 13.44 -26.83
C ARG A 546 21.72 12.82 -25.83
N PHE A 547 21.43 12.90 -24.53
CA PHE A 547 21.63 11.79 -23.59
C PHE A 547 20.55 11.85 -22.51
N THR A 548 19.58 10.95 -22.64
CA THR A 548 18.85 10.35 -21.52
C THR A 548 19.74 9.26 -20.94
N ALA A 549 19.93 9.26 -19.62
CA ALA A 549 20.27 8.10 -18.80
C ALA A 549 19.31 8.10 -17.61
#